data_AF-A0A5C8J7N3-F1
#
_entry.id   AF-A0A5C8J7N3-F1
#
_cell.length_a   1.000
_cell.length_b   1.000
_cell.length_c   1.000
_cell.angle_alpha   90.00
_cell.angle_beta   90.00
_cell.angle_gamma   90.00
#
_symmetry.space_group_name_H-M   'P 1'
#
loop_
_entity.id
_entity.type
_entity.pdbx_description
1 polymer ?
#
loop_
_entity_poly.entity_id
_entity_poly.type
_entity_poly.pdbx_seq_one_letter_code
_entity_poly.pdbx_strand_id
1 'polypeptide(L)'
;MSVHLLLSAGRGPQECAWALARLLHRLEADAARRRLETQRAQAVPGDRPGTYRSVVVRITGADAEAFAASWTGTLCWQAPSPYRARAGRKNWYVIAQPCEVEAPSTTFAEADVDVVACRTGGPGGQHRNKASTAVRATHRPTGLVVVVDTERLFSLNRRLAMRLLRERIERGDEAAARDLTTARWRVHDELVRGDPTRVERP
;
A
#
# COMPACT_ATOMS: atom_id res chain seq x y z
N MET A 1 5.23 3.93 18.23
CA MET A 1 4.69 3.11 17.13
C MET A 1 3.86 4.02 16.22
N SER A 2 3.75 3.71 14.94
CA SER A 2 2.94 4.49 13.99
C SER A 2 2.06 3.58 13.17
N VAL A 3 0.84 4.03 12.89
CA VAL A 3 -0.14 3.33 12.05
C VAL A 3 -0.76 4.31 11.08
N HIS A 4 -1.09 3.84 9.88
CA HIS A 4 -1.81 4.64 8.89
C HIS A 4 -3.25 4.14 8.78
N LEU A 5 -4.19 5.06 8.84
CA LEU A 5 -5.62 4.80 8.71
C LEU A 5 -6.16 5.52 7.48
N LEU A 6 -6.73 4.79 6.54
CA LEU A 6 -7.44 5.32 5.37
C LEU A 6 -8.90 5.50 5.74
N LEU A 7 -9.40 6.74 5.65
CA LEU A 7 -10.82 7.06 5.66
C LEU A 7 -11.29 7.29 4.23
N SER A 8 -12.41 6.69 3.82
CA SER A 8 -12.98 6.83 2.49
C SER A 8 -14.49 7.04 2.52
N ALA A 9 -14.97 8.04 1.77
CA ALA A 9 -16.39 8.31 1.59
C ALA A 9 -17.06 7.29 0.64
N GLY A 10 -16.28 6.35 0.08
CA GLY A 10 -16.71 5.38 -0.92
C GLY A 10 -17.36 6.04 -2.14
N ARG A 11 -18.22 5.29 -2.83
CA ARG A 11 -19.09 5.82 -3.91
C ARG A 11 -20.37 6.46 -3.37
N GLY A 12 -20.26 7.21 -2.27
CA GLY A 12 -21.36 7.95 -1.66
C GLY A 12 -21.65 9.27 -2.37
N PRO A 13 -22.80 9.90 -2.07
CA PRO A 13 -23.07 11.27 -2.52
C PRO A 13 -22.13 12.27 -1.84
N GLN A 14 -22.11 13.53 -2.30
CA GLN A 14 -21.22 14.59 -1.78
C GLN A 14 -21.31 14.79 -0.25
N GLU A 15 -22.45 14.46 0.38
CA GLU A 15 -22.62 14.48 1.84
C GLU A 15 -21.72 13.49 2.58
N CYS A 16 -21.35 12.37 1.96
CA CYS A 16 -20.39 11.42 2.56
C CYS A 16 -18.99 12.04 2.62
N ALA A 17 -18.61 12.87 1.64
CA ALA A 17 -17.33 13.58 1.66
C ALA A 17 -17.28 14.66 2.75
N TRP A 18 -18.43 15.29 3.02
CA TRP A 18 -18.61 16.18 4.16
C TRP A 18 -18.56 15.45 5.50
N ALA A 19 -19.27 14.33 5.61
CA ALA A 19 -19.27 13.47 6.79
C ALA A 19 -17.86 12.98 7.13
N LEU A 20 -17.07 12.60 6.13
CA LEU A 20 -15.66 12.24 6.32
C LEU A 20 -14.88 13.37 6.97
N ALA A 21 -15.02 14.61 6.50
CA ALA A 21 -14.33 15.76 7.09
C ALA A 21 -14.72 15.97 8.57
N ARG A 22 -16.00 15.76 8.92
CA ARG A 22 -16.48 15.84 10.31
C ARG A 22 -15.92 14.72 11.19
N LEU A 23 -15.96 13.49 10.70
CA LEU A 23 -15.38 12.32 11.38
C LEU A 23 -13.88 12.46 11.56
N LEU A 24 -13.17 12.99 10.56
CA LEU A 24 -11.73 13.25 10.64
C LEU A 24 -11.40 14.25 11.75
N HIS A 25 -12.12 15.37 11.84
CA HIS A 25 -11.91 16.31 12.94
C HIS A 25 -12.21 15.70 14.31
N ARG A 26 -13.22 14.83 14.39
CA ARG A 26 -13.52 14.10 15.63
C ARG A 26 -12.41 13.12 16.00
N LEU A 27 -11.85 12.42 15.02
CA LEU A 27 -10.70 11.54 15.17
C LEU A 27 -9.47 12.30 15.67
N GLU A 28 -9.13 13.43 15.05
CA GLU A 28 -7.99 14.27 15.46
C GLU A 28 -8.15 14.76 16.91
N ALA A 29 -9.35 15.22 17.29
CA ALA A 29 -9.63 15.66 18.65
C ALA A 29 -9.53 14.51 19.66
N ASP A 30 -10.07 13.33 19.33
CA ASP A 30 -10.01 12.13 20.18
C ASP A 30 -8.56 11.64 20.35
N ALA A 31 -7.77 11.67 19.28
CA ALA A 31 -6.35 11.31 19.29
C ALA A 31 -5.55 12.25 20.19
N ALA A 32 -5.76 13.56 20.05
CA ALA A 32 -5.11 14.57 20.88
C ALA A 32 -5.42 14.38 22.38
N ARG A 33 -6.67 14.04 22.74
CA ARG A 33 -7.04 13.71 24.14
C ARG A 33 -6.30 12.50 24.69
N ARG A 34 -5.91 11.56 23.82
CA ARG A 34 -5.09 10.38 24.16
C ARG A 34 -3.60 10.64 24.01
N ARG A 35 -3.17 11.89 23.80
CA ARG A 35 -1.77 12.28 23.57
C ARG A 35 -1.13 11.57 22.38
N LEU A 36 -1.94 11.26 21.37
CA LEU A 36 -1.48 10.73 20.09
C LEU A 36 -1.29 11.89 19.10
N GLU A 37 -0.25 11.79 18.29
CA GLU A 37 0.00 12.74 17.21
C GLU A 37 -0.69 12.25 15.93
N THR A 38 -1.38 13.15 15.21
CA THR A 38 -2.03 12.84 13.94
C THR A 38 -1.51 13.74 12.83
N GLN A 39 -1.11 13.16 11.71
CA GLN A 39 -0.73 13.88 10.50
C GLN A 39 -1.54 13.37 9.30
N ARG A 40 -2.16 14.27 8.55
CA ARG A 40 -2.78 13.95 7.26
C ARG A 40 -1.68 13.71 6.24
N ALA A 41 -1.41 12.45 5.92
CA ALA A 41 -0.34 12.06 5.00
C ALA A 41 -0.76 12.31 3.54
N GLN A 42 -2.00 11.98 3.20
CA GLN A 42 -2.56 12.16 1.86
C GLN A 42 -4.04 12.52 1.96
N ALA A 43 -4.53 13.38 1.08
CA ALA A 43 -5.94 13.73 1.02
C ALA A 43 -6.39 13.90 -0.42
N VAL A 44 -7.52 13.30 -0.76
CA VAL A 44 -8.22 13.51 -2.02
C VAL A 44 -9.40 14.46 -1.75
N PRO A 45 -9.39 15.68 -2.31
CA PRO A 45 -10.46 16.64 -2.07
C PRO A 45 -11.80 16.11 -2.59
N GLY A 46 -12.87 16.48 -1.90
CA GLY A 46 -14.24 16.29 -2.37
C GLY A 46 -14.69 17.42 -3.28
N ASP A 47 -15.89 17.27 -3.84
CA ASP A 47 -16.46 18.21 -4.83
C ASP A 47 -16.73 19.61 -4.23
N ARG A 48 -16.72 19.74 -2.89
CA ARG A 48 -16.92 21.00 -2.16
C ARG A 48 -15.71 21.38 -1.31
N PRO A 49 -15.46 22.69 -1.10
CA PRO A 49 -14.38 23.15 -0.22
C PRO A 49 -14.48 22.54 1.19
N GLY A 50 -13.33 22.12 1.73
CA GLY A 50 -13.24 21.52 3.07
C GLY A 50 -13.85 20.12 3.19
N THR A 51 -14.18 19.45 2.08
CA THR A 51 -14.64 18.06 2.05
C THR A 51 -13.58 17.14 1.44
N TYR A 52 -13.67 15.84 1.70
CA TYR A 52 -12.69 14.86 1.21
C TYR A 52 -13.36 13.60 0.67
N ARG A 53 -12.89 13.10 -0.46
CA ARG A 53 -13.23 11.76 -0.95
C ARG A 53 -12.53 10.67 -0.13
N SER A 54 -11.26 10.89 0.19
CA SER A 54 -10.50 10.02 1.07
C SER A 54 -9.35 10.78 1.74
N VAL A 55 -8.93 10.30 2.91
CA VAL A 55 -7.79 10.85 3.65
C VAL A 55 -7.03 9.69 4.28
N VAL A 56 -5.71 9.70 4.15
CA VAL A 56 -4.80 8.84 4.91
C VAL A 56 -4.24 9.65 6.07
N VAL A 57 -4.47 9.17 7.29
CA VAL A 57 -3.97 9.78 8.52
C VAL A 57 -2.90 8.87 9.11
N ARG A 58 -1.71 9.42 9.34
CA ARG A 58 -0.68 8.81 10.17
C ARG A 58 -0.94 9.13 11.63
N ILE A 59 -0.99 8.11 12.47
CA ILE A 59 -1.23 8.21 13.91
C ILE A 59 0.01 7.68 14.61
N THR A 60 0.62 8.48 15.47
CA THR A 60 1.86 8.15 16.17
C THR A 60 1.65 8.22 17.68
N GLY A 61 2.16 7.22 18.40
CA GLY A 61 2.13 7.16 19.85
C GLY A 61 2.26 5.75 20.39
N ALA A 62 2.10 5.58 21.70
CA ALA A 62 2.09 4.26 22.34
C ALA A 62 0.79 3.50 22.02
N ASP A 63 -0.36 4.17 22.12
CA ASP A 63 -1.70 3.58 21.91
C ASP A 63 -2.21 3.71 20.46
N ALA A 64 -1.34 3.97 19.49
CA ALA A 64 -1.73 4.29 18.12
C ALA A 64 -2.53 3.16 17.46
N GLU A 65 -2.11 1.91 17.64
CA GLU A 65 -2.78 0.73 17.06
C GLU A 65 -4.16 0.50 17.66
N ALA A 66 -4.28 0.49 18.99
CA ALA A 66 -5.55 0.33 19.69
C ALA A 66 -6.52 1.48 19.36
N PHE A 67 -6.00 2.70 19.21
CA PHE A 67 -6.79 3.83 18.77
C PHE A 67 -7.29 3.67 17.33
N ALA A 68 -6.43 3.31 16.38
CA ALA A 68 -6.82 3.05 15.01
C ALA A 68 -7.85 1.91 14.88
N ALA A 69 -7.69 0.83 15.66
CA ALA A 69 -8.65 -0.26 15.73
C ALA A 69 -10.03 0.22 16.17
N SER A 70 -10.11 1.13 17.16
CA SER A 70 -11.38 1.72 17.61
C SER A 70 -12.09 2.61 16.58
N TRP A 71 -11.36 3.04 15.54
CA TRP A 71 -11.88 3.81 14.41
C TRP A 71 -12.02 2.96 13.14
N THR A 72 -11.73 1.65 13.20
CA THR A 72 -11.79 0.76 12.03
C THR A 72 -13.21 0.24 11.82
N GLY A 73 -13.60 0.11 10.54
CA GLY A 73 -14.90 -0.35 10.10
C GLY A 73 -15.75 0.77 9.48
N THR A 74 -17.07 0.55 9.49
CA THR A 74 -18.04 1.50 8.93
C THR A 74 -18.39 2.57 9.97
N LEU A 75 -18.06 3.82 9.67
CA LEU A 75 -18.38 4.98 10.49
C LEU A 75 -19.63 5.67 9.95
N CYS A 76 -20.48 6.19 10.84
CA CYS A 76 -21.66 6.96 10.48
C CYS A 76 -21.61 8.34 11.14
N TRP A 77 -21.63 9.39 10.32
CA TRP A 77 -21.94 10.74 10.77
C TRP A 77 -23.44 10.95 10.69
N GLN A 78 -24.09 11.15 11.84
CA GLN A 78 -25.53 11.32 11.92
C GLN A 78 -25.90 12.79 12.11
N ALA A 79 -26.21 13.48 11.00
CA ALA A 79 -26.61 14.88 11.00
C ALA A 79 -27.43 15.24 9.74
N PRO A 80 -28.31 16.26 9.80
CA PRO A 80 -28.93 16.82 8.61
C PRO A 80 -27.88 17.25 7.57
N SER A 81 -28.13 16.97 6.29
CA SER A 81 -27.25 17.44 5.22
C SER A 81 -27.26 18.97 5.15
N PRO A 82 -26.09 19.63 5.08
CA PRO A 82 -26.01 21.05 4.78
C PRO A 82 -26.29 21.37 3.31
N TYR A 83 -26.45 20.36 2.45
CA TYR A 83 -26.59 20.54 1.00
C TYR A 83 -28.00 20.26 0.48
N ARG A 84 -28.86 19.60 1.26
CA ARG A 84 -30.21 19.26 0.84
C ARG A 84 -31.21 20.30 1.35
N ALA A 85 -32.06 20.79 0.46
CA ALA A 85 -33.16 21.69 0.81
C ALA A 85 -34.24 21.00 1.66
N ARG A 86 -34.50 19.70 1.43
CA ARG A 86 -35.50 18.93 2.17
C ARG A 86 -34.84 18.04 3.22
N ALA A 87 -35.32 18.14 4.46
CA ALA A 87 -34.90 17.29 5.56
C ALA A 87 -35.41 15.84 5.38
N GLY A 88 -34.61 14.85 5.77
CA GLY A 88 -35.03 13.45 5.80
C GLY A 88 -33.88 12.50 6.07
N ARG A 89 -32.88 12.47 5.18
CA ARG A 89 -31.68 11.65 5.39
C ARG A 89 -30.72 12.31 6.37
N LYS A 90 -30.32 11.58 7.41
CA LYS A 90 -29.35 12.02 8.41
C LYS A 90 -28.12 11.13 8.54
N ASN A 91 -28.14 9.92 7.96
CA ASN A 91 -27.03 8.97 8.10
C ASN A 91 -26.11 9.03 6.87
N TRP A 92 -24.84 9.33 7.13
CA TRP A 92 -23.77 9.43 6.13
C TRP A 92 -22.62 8.50 6.52
N TYR A 93 -22.34 7.53 5.65
CA TYR A 93 -21.40 6.46 5.95
C TYR A 93 -20.03 6.72 5.30
N VAL A 94 -18.98 6.33 6.02
CA VAL A 94 -17.56 6.41 5.65
C VAL A 94 -16.92 5.11 6.12
N ILE A 95 -15.99 4.54 5.35
CA ILE A 95 -15.20 3.38 5.79
C ILE A 95 -13.85 3.87 6.29
N ALA A 96 -13.36 3.26 7.36
CA ALA A 96 -12.04 3.51 7.91
C ALA A 96 -11.31 2.19 8.11
N GLN A 97 -10.11 2.05 7.57
CA GLN A 97 -9.33 0.82 7.67
C GLN A 97 -7.83 1.12 7.76
N PRO A 98 -7.05 0.31 8.49
CA PRO A 98 -5.60 0.38 8.43
C PRO A 98 -5.13 0.19 6.99
N CYS A 99 -4.13 0.96 6.57
CA CYS A 99 -3.57 0.83 5.23
C CYS A 99 -2.04 0.90 5.26
N GLU A 100 -1.40 0.23 4.31
CA GLU A 100 0.01 0.47 4.02
C GLU A 100 0.13 1.71 3.12
N VAL A 101 1.23 2.45 3.27
CA VAL A 101 1.46 3.72 2.53
C VAL A 101 2.72 3.66 1.68
N GLU A 102 3.67 2.82 2.06
CA GLU A 102 4.91 2.59 1.34
C GLU A 102 4.94 1.15 0.87
N ALA A 103 5.26 0.95 -0.40
CA ALA A 103 5.53 -0.39 -0.91
C ALA A 103 6.92 -0.83 -0.44
N PRO A 104 7.12 -2.13 -0.22
CA PRO A 104 8.45 -2.65 0.07
C PRO A 104 9.39 -2.29 -1.09
N SER A 105 10.55 -1.75 -0.75
CA SER A 105 11.65 -1.54 -1.69
C SER A 105 12.83 -2.40 -1.28
N THR A 106 13.30 -3.21 -2.21
CA THR A 106 14.38 -4.15 -1.98
C THR A 106 15.69 -3.52 -2.41
N THR A 107 16.55 -3.23 -1.45
CA THR A 107 17.91 -2.74 -1.77
C THR A 107 18.72 -3.87 -2.42
N PHE A 108 19.34 -3.58 -3.55
CA PHE A 108 20.22 -4.53 -4.23
C PHE A 108 21.69 -4.19 -3.99
N ALA A 109 22.42 -5.10 -3.34
CA ALA A 109 23.88 -5.06 -3.24
C ALA A 109 24.49 -6.30 -3.91
N GLU A 110 25.60 -6.13 -4.63
CA GLU A 110 26.28 -7.28 -5.26
C GLU A 110 26.76 -8.30 -4.22
N ALA A 111 27.11 -7.84 -3.02
CA ALA A 111 27.53 -8.69 -1.91
C ALA A 111 26.44 -9.70 -1.51
N ASP A 112 25.17 -9.41 -1.79
CA ASP A 112 24.00 -10.23 -1.46
C ASP A 112 23.69 -11.31 -2.50
N VAL A 113 24.52 -11.43 -3.53
CA VAL A 113 24.32 -12.39 -4.62
C VAL A 113 25.34 -13.52 -4.57
N ASP A 114 24.84 -14.74 -4.41
CA ASP A 114 25.64 -15.95 -4.55
C ASP A 114 25.73 -16.33 -6.02
N VAL A 115 26.95 -16.34 -6.56
CA VAL A 115 27.23 -16.65 -7.96
C VAL A 115 27.94 -17.99 -8.05
N VAL A 116 27.31 -18.95 -8.72
CA VAL A 116 27.83 -20.31 -8.90
C VAL A 116 27.92 -20.64 -10.38
N ALA A 117 29.04 -21.20 -10.81
CA ALA A 117 29.18 -21.75 -12.16
C ALA A 117 28.30 -23.01 -12.29
N CYS A 118 27.50 -23.09 -13.33
CA CYS A 118 26.64 -24.24 -13.59
C CYS A 118 26.86 -24.80 -15.01
N ARG A 119 26.29 -25.96 -15.27
CA ARG A 119 26.21 -26.55 -16.61
C ARG A 119 24.77 -26.45 -17.08
N THR A 120 24.54 -25.86 -18.24
CA THR A 120 23.22 -25.86 -18.87
C THR A 120 23.16 -26.98 -19.90
N GLY A 121 22.15 -27.85 -19.78
CA GLY A 121 21.87 -28.91 -20.74
C GLY A 121 21.00 -28.37 -21.85
N GLY A 122 21.56 -28.11 -23.02
CA GLY A 122 20.81 -27.68 -24.20
C GLY A 122 21.42 -28.23 -25.49
N PRO A 123 20.66 -28.30 -26.60
CA PRO A 123 21.13 -28.78 -27.89
C PRO A 123 22.14 -27.79 -28.49
N GLY A 124 23.38 -27.83 -28.03
CA GLY A 124 24.50 -27.03 -28.52
C GLY A 124 25.76 -27.87 -28.54
N GLY A 125 26.54 -27.75 -29.62
CA GLY A 125 27.67 -28.61 -29.94
C GLY A 125 28.77 -28.69 -28.87
N GLN A 126 29.78 -29.51 -29.14
CA GLN A 126 30.84 -29.96 -28.21
C GLN A 126 31.53 -28.86 -27.37
N HIS A 127 31.55 -27.61 -27.86
CA HIS A 127 32.10 -26.45 -27.14
C HIS A 127 31.23 -25.99 -25.95
N ARG A 128 29.90 -26.14 -26.02
CA ARG A 128 28.96 -25.78 -24.93
C ARG A 128 29.04 -26.74 -23.73
N ASN A 129 29.51 -27.96 -23.97
CA ASN A 129 29.53 -29.03 -22.96
C ASN A 129 30.85 -29.14 -22.17
N LYS A 130 31.95 -28.51 -22.64
CA LYS A 130 33.29 -28.64 -22.03
C LYS A 130 33.68 -27.50 -21.07
N ALA A 131 33.15 -26.29 -21.22
CA ALA A 131 33.45 -25.16 -20.32
C ALA A 131 32.18 -24.70 -19.57
N SER A 132 32.22 -24.66 -18.23
CA SER A 132 31.12 -24.19 -17.38
C SER A 132 31.04 -22.67 -17.36
N THR A 133 30.67 -22.08 -18.50
CA THR A 133 30.55 -20.62 -18.65
C THR A 133 29.21 -20.10 -18.13
N ALA A 134 28.23 -20.98 -17.93
CA ALA A 134 26.92 -20.61 -17.41
C ALA A 134 26.99 -20.22 -15.92
N VAL A 135 26.18 -19.23 -15.56
CA VAL A 135 26.12 -18.64 -14.23
C VAL A 135 24.74 -18.85 -13.64
N ARG A 136 24.67 -19.40 -12.43
CA ARG A 136 23.50 -19.32 -11.55
C ARG A 136 23.76 -18.26 -10.50
N ALA A 137 22.98 -17.19 -10.50
CA ALA A 137 23.05 -16.12 -9.52
C ALA A 137 21.81 -16.16 -8.62
N THR A 138 22.00 -16.13 -7.30
CA THR A 138 20.93 -16.18 -6.30
C THR A 138 21.02 -14.97 -5.39
N HIS A 139 19.98 -14.13 -5.35
CA HIS A 139 19.91 -13.04 -4.39
C HIS A 139 19.41 -13.57 -3.05
N ARG A 140 20.30 -13.63 -2.04
CA ARG A 140 20.00 -14.29 -0.76
C ARG A 140 18.78 -13.70 -0.04
N PRO A 141 18.60 -12.37 0.06
CA PRO A 141 17.47 -11.79 0.78
C PRO A 141 16.09 -12.11 0.17
N THR A 142 16.00 -12.19 -1.16
CA THR A 142 14.71 -12.43 -1.85
C THR A 142 14.52 -13.89 -2.29
N GLY A 143 15.58 -14.69 -2.29
CA GLY A 143 15.58 -16.04 -2.85
C GLY A 143 15.45 -16.09 -4.38
N LEU A 144 15.51 -14.95 -5.07
CA LEU A 144 15.41 -14.91 -6.54
C LEU A 144 16.65 -15.56 -7.17
N VAL A 145 16.41 -16.44 -8.13
CA VAL A 145 17.45 -17.14 -8.88
C VAL A 145 17.33 -16.81 -10.36
N VAL A 146 18.47 -16.49 -10.99
CA VAL A 146 18.60 -16.36 -12.44
C VAL A 146 19.72 -17.25 -12.94
N VAL A 147 19.50 -17.92 -14.07
CA VAL A 147 20.52 -18.70 -14.77
C VAL A 147 20.78 -18.06 -16.13
N VAL A 148 22.05 -17.83 -16.46
CA VAL A 148 22.47 -17.18 -17.70
C VAL A 148 23.59 -17.98 -18.36
N ASP A 149 23.41 -18.32 -19.63
CA ASP A 149 24.37 -19.09 -20.43
C ASP A 149 24.53 -18.57 -21.87
N THR A 150 24.15 -17.32 -22.12
CA THR A 150 24.12 -16.73 -23.46
C THR A 150 25.51 -16.42 -24.02
N GLU A 151 26.45 -16.07 -23.15
CA GLU A 151 27.79 -15.62 -23.54
C GLU A 151 28.84 -16.73 -23.38
N ARG A 152 29.91 -16.62 -24.18
CA ARG A 152 31.04 -17.56 -24.15
C ARG A 152 31.96 -17.35 -22.94
N LEU A 153 31.88 -16.21 -22.25
CA LEU A 153 32.72 -15.89 -21.11
C LEU A 153 31.89 -15.85 -19.82
N PHE A 154 32.39 -16.52 -18.77
CA PHE A 154 31.77 -16.53 -17.45
C PHE A 154 31.57 -15.11 -16.88
N SER A 155 32.55 -14.22 -17.05
CA SER A 155 32.46 -12.83 -16.57
C SER A 155 31.36 -12.02 -17.28
N LEU A 156 31.09 -12.30 -18.55
CA LEU A 156 29.96 -11.71 -19.29
C LEU A 156 28.64 -12.25 -18.77
N ASN A 157 28.52 -13.58 -18.62
CA ASN A 157 27.33 -14.20 -18.04
C ASN A 157 27.08 -13.74 -16.60
N ARG A 158 28.12 -13.51 -15.78
CA ARG A 158 27.99 -12.97 -14.42
C ARG A 158 27.39 -11.56 -14.48
N ARG A 159 27.95 -10.65 -15.29
CA ARG A 159 27.42 -9.29 -15.43
C ARG A 159 25.96 -9.28 -15.89
N LEU A 160 25.63 -10.15 -16.84
CA LEU A 160 24.26 -10.29 -17.34
C LEU A 160 23.32 -10.84 -16.26
N ALA A 161 23.74 -11.84 -15.48
CA ALA A 161 22.96 -12.40 -14.38
C ALA A 161 22.69 -11.37 -13.28
N MET A 162 23.68 -10.55 -12.91
CA MET A 162 23.51 -9.46 -11.94
C MET A 162 22.50 -8.42 -12.43
N ARG A 163 22.58 -8.03 -13.72
CA ARG A 163 21.63 -7.09 -14.33
C ARG A 163 20.20 -7.66 -14.32
N LEU A 164 20.02 -8.91 -14.73
CA LEU A 164 18.71 -9.56 -14.77
C LEU A 164 18.11 -9.75 -13.37
N LEU A 165 18.93 -10.05 -12.36
CA LEU A 165 18.47 -10.10 -10.97
C LEU A 165 17.97 -8.73 -10.50
N ARG A 166 18.74 -7.66 -10.75
CA ARG A 166 18.34 -6.29 -10.43
C ARG A 166 17.02 -5.91 -11.10
N GLU A 167 16.92 -6.11 -12.41
CA GLU A 167 15.68 -5.81 -13.16
C GLU A 167 14.47 -6.60 -12.62
N ARG A 168 14.68 -7.85 -12.19
CA ARG A 168 13.59 -8.69 -11.65
C ARG A 168 13.14 -8.24 -10.27
N ILE A 169 14.07 -7.75 -9.44
CA ILE A 169 13.77 -7.13 -8.15
C ILE A 169 13.01 -5.82 -8.35
N GLU A 170 13.52 -4.93 -9.19
CA GLU A 170 12.87 -3.64 -9.50
C GLU A 170 11.44 -3.84 -10.03
N ARG A 171 11.23 -4.79 -10.95
CA ARG A 171 9.89 -5.14 -11.43
C ARG A 171 8.97 -5.70 -10.34
N GLY A 172 9.53 -6.44 -9.38
CA GLY A 172 8.80 -6.95 -8.23
C GLY A 172 8.33 -5.81 -7.31
N ASP A 173 9.24 -4.89 -6.98
CA ASP A 173 8.94 -3.71 -6.18
C ASP A 173 7.89 -2.81 -6.88
N GLU A 174 8.02 -2.59 -8.19
CA GLU A 174 7.01 -1.87 -9.00
C GLU A 174 5.64 -2.55 -8.99
N ALA A 175 5.61 -3.89 -9.06
CA ALA A 175 4.36 -4.65 -8.95
C ALA A 175 3.73 -4.47 -7.57
N ALA A 176 4.52 -4.57 -6.50
CA ALA A 176 4.05 -4.35 -5.13
C ALA A 176 3.50 -2.92 -4.94
N ALA A 177 4.15 -1.90 -5.51
CA ALA A 177 3.65 -0.53 -5.49
C ALA A 177 2.30 -0.35 -6.21
N ARG A 178 2.12 -1.03 -7.35
CA ARG A 178 0.83 -1.05 -8.07
C ARG A 178 -0.25 -1.77 -7.28
N ASP A 179 0.08 -2.90 -6.66
CA ASP A 179 -0.85 -3.66 -5.83
C ASP A 179 -1.29 -2.87 -4.60
N LEU A 180 -0.35 -2.17 -3.94
CA LEU A 180 -0.65 -1.28 -2.83
C LEU A 180 -1.63 -0.17 -3.23
N THR A 181 -1.36 0.47 -4.38
CA THR A 181 -2.27 1.50 -4.93
C THR A 181 -3.65 0.90 -5.21
N THR A 182 -3.69 -0.27 -5.83
CA THR A 182 -4.94 -0.97 -6.17
C THR A 182 -5.73 -1.38 -4.93
N ALA A 183 -5.06 -1.88 -3.88
CA ALA A 183 -5.69 -2.23 -2.61
C ALA A 183 -6.38 -1.01 -1.98
N ARG A 184 -5.72 0.16 -2.01
CA ARG A 184 -6.33 1.42 -1.52
C ARG A 184 -7.60 1.80 -2.31
N TRP A 185 -7.63 1.55 -3.62
CA TRP A 185 -8.83 1.76 -4.42
C TRP A 185 -9.97 0.80 -4.06
N ARG A 186 -9.66 -0.47 -3.77
CA ARG A 186 -10.68 -1.47 -3.36
C ARG A 186 -11.43 -1.08 -2.10
N VAL A 187 -10.76 -0.41 -1.15
CA VAL A 187 -11.42 0.12 0.06
C VAL A 187 -12.59 1.06 -0.27
N HIS A 188 -12.55 1.77 -1.41
CA HIS A 188 -13.69 2.60 -1.82
C HIS A 188 -14.96 1.79 -2.15
N ASP A 189 -14.79 0.53 -2.56
CA ASP A 189 -15.84 -0.39 -3.00
C ASP A 189 -16.34 -1.31 -1.88
N GLU A 190 -15.59 -1.44 -0.79
CA GLU A 190 -15.92 -2.32 0.36
C GLU A 190 -16.88 -1.69 1.39
N LEU A 191 -17.29 -0.43 1.22
CA LEU A 191 -18.18 0.25 2.16
C LEU A 191 -19.56 -0.42 2.24
N VAL A 192 -19.79 -1.17 3.31
CA VAL A 192 -21.11 -1.68 3.70
C VAL A 192 -21.89 -0.57 4.41
N ARG A 193 -23.14 -0.32 3.99
CA ARG A 193 -24.01 0.73 4.55
C ARG A 193 -25.12 0.09 5.39
N GLY A 194 -25.37 0.62 6.58
CA GLY A 194 -26.53 0.23 7.40
C GLY A 194 -26.19 -0.35 8.78
N ASP A 195 -24.96 -0.82 8.98
CA ASP A 195 -24.48 -1.34 10.25
C ASP A 195 -23.13 -0.71 10.63
N PRO A 196 -23.14 0.51 11.20
CA PRO A 196 -21.91 1.21 11.52
C PRO A 196 -21.29 0.69 12.81
N THR A 197 -19.98 0.42 12.79
CA THR A 197 -19.18 0.13 13.98
C THR A 197 -19.10 1.32 14.92
N ARG A 198 -19.29 2.54 14.39
CA ARG A 198 -19.30 3.78 15.17
C ARG A 198 -20.26 4.81 14.62
N VAL A 199 -21.00 5.48 15.50
CA VAL A 199 -21.89 6.60 15.15
C VAL A 199 -21.45 7.86 15.89
N GLU A 200 -21.18 8.92 15.14
CA GLU A 200 -20.85 10.25 15.67
C GLU A 200 -21.92 11.27 15.31
N ARG A 201 -22.06 12.28 16.16
CA ARG A 201 -23.01 13.39 16.02
C ARG A 201 -22.28 14.72 16.27
N PRO A 202 -22.81 15.84 15.74
CA PRO A 202 -22.26 17.18 15.97
C PRO A 202 -22.09 17.51 17.46
#